data_AF-A0A8J5M3T2-F1
#
_entry.id   AF-A0A8J5M3T2-F1
#
_cell.length_a   1.000
_cell.length_b   1.000
_cell.length_c   1.000
_cell.angle_alpha   90.00
_cell.angle_beta   90.00
_cell.angle_gamma   90.00
#
_symmetry.space_group_name_H-M   'P 1'
#
loop_
_entity.id
_entity.type
_entity.pdbx_description
1 polymer ?
#
loop_
_entity_poly.entity_id
_entity_poly.type
_entity_poly.pdbx_seq_one_letter_code
_entity_poly.pdbx_strand_id
1 'polypeptide(L)'
;MVHRYFALQEFLDAEDEAVMDVLPSPACNRRLKTLHAKVKNTESVSKALQAEDVSLLDARVWFEELITAQPTFVDYIGHVRILFTAPALSRTVFVS
;
A
#
# COMPACT_ATOMS: atom_id res chain seq x y z
N MET A 1 3.48 7.91 12.64
CA MET A 1 4.69 8.75 12.86
C MET A 1 5.22 9.38 11.58
N VAL A 2 5.38 8.64 10.47
CA VAL A 2 5.94 9.16 9.20
C VAL A 2 5.12 10.33 8.60
N HIS A 3 3.79 10.30 8.71
CA HIS A 3 2.95 11.43 8.28
C HIS A 3 3.31 12.75 9.00
N ARG A 4 3.58 12.69 10.30
CA ARG A 4 3.96 13.88 11.10
C ARG A 4 5.33 14.39 10.68
N TYR A 5 6.26 13.48 10.36
CA TYR A 5 7.58 13.85 9.84
C TYR A 5 7.46 14.68 8.56
N PHE A 6 6.67 14.23 7.58
CA PHE A 6 6.48 14.99 6.33
C PHE A 6 5.76 16.32 6.52
N ALA A 7 4.79 16.38 7.43
CA ALA A 7 4.11 17.64 7.76
C ALA A 7 5.07 18.65 8.42
N LEU A 8 5.96 18.18 9.30
CA LEU A 8 6.96 19.05 9.94
C LEU A 8 8.09 19.44 8.98
N GLN A 9 8.42 18.58 8.01
CA GLN A 9 9.46 18.85 7.02
C GLN A 9 9.21 20.12 6.20
N GLU A 10 7.95 20.54 6.02
CA GLU A 10 7.61 21.80 5.34
C GLU A 10 8.01 23.06 6.12
N PHE A 11 8.22 22.91 7.43
CA PHE A 11 8.59 23.99 8.35
C PHE A 11 10.06 23.93 8.80
N LEU A 12 10.77 22.86 8.43
CA LEU A 12 12.18 22.69 8.76
C LEU A 12 13.03 23.27 7.63
N ASP A 13 13.87 24.24 7.98
CA ASP A 13 14.88 24.73 7.06
C ASP A 13 16.00 23.68 6.91
N ALA A 14 16.37 23.37 5.68
CA ALA A 14 17.41 22.39 5.40
C ALA A 14 18.81 22.92 5.73
N GLU A 15 18.96 24.24 5.88
CA GLU A 15 20.21 24.93 6.22
C GLU A 15 20.32 25.30 7.71
N ASP A 16 19.30 25.00 8.52
CA ASP A 16 19.35 25.24 9.96
C ASP A 16 20.33 24.27 10.65
N GLU A 17 21.44 24.82 11.13
CA GLU A 17 22.55 24.12 11.79
C GLU A 17 22.08 23.33 13.03
N ALA A 18 20.97 23.71 13.66
CA ALA A 18 20.42 22.98 14.80
C ALA A 18 19.78 21.64 14.42
N VAL A 19 19.36 21.48 13.16
CA VAL A 19 18.62 20.29 12.68
C VAL A 19 19.29 19.59 11.49
N MET A 20 20.24 20.24 10.83
CA MET A 20 20.99 19.72 9.68
C MET A 20 21.62 18.35 9.95
N ASP A 21 22.18 18.15 11.15
CA ASP A 21 22.84 16.90 11.54
C ASP A 21 21.87 15.73 11.79
N VAL A 22 20.59 16.04 12.02
CA VAL A 22 19.54 15.05 12.35
C VAL A 22 18.67 14.74 11.12
N LEU A 23 18.65 15.64 10.13
CA LEU A 23 17.83 15.48 8.94
C LEU A 23 18.38 14.36 8.03
N PRO A 24 17.52 13.43 7.57
CA PRO A 24 17.91 12.47 6.55
C PRO A 24 18.32 13.19 5.27
N SER A 25 19.27 12.61 4.53
CA SER A 25 19.69 13.17 3.25
C SER A 25 18.49 13.38 2.30
N PRO A 26 18.53 14.39 1.41
CA PRO A 26 17.44 14.63 0.47
C PRO A 26 17.07 13.40 -0.37
N ALA A 27 18.06 12.56 -0.72
CA ALA A 27 17.84 11.29 -1.41
C ALA A 27 17.09 10.27 -0.55
N CYS A 28 17.42 10.16 0.74
CA CYS A 28 16.70 9.33 1.70
C CYS A 28 15.24 9.80 1.83
N ASN A 29 15.02 11.11 1.93
CA ASN A 29 13.68 11.69 2.01
C ASN A 29 12.82 11.43 0.77
N ARG A 30 13.39 11.53 -0.44
CA ARG A 30 12.68 11.15 -1.67
C ARG A 30 12.27 9.68 -1.66
N ARG A 31 13.18 8.78 -1.23
CA ARG A 31 12.87 7.34 -1.11
C ARG A 31 11.80 7.07 -0.06
N LEU A 32 11.86 7.75 1.08
CA LEU A 32 10.86 7.68 2.15
C LEU A 32 9.48 8.13 1.66
N LYS A 33 9.37 9.20 0.87
CA LYS A 33 8.10 9.66 0.28
C LYS A 33 7.50 8.59 -0.63
N THR A 34 8.31 8.02 -1.53
CA THR A 34 7.88 6.94 -2.42
C THR A 34 7.42 5.71 -1.64
N LEU A 35 8.17 5.30 -0.61
CA LEU A 35 7.81 4.15 0.22
C LEU A 35 6.52 4.40 1.00
N HIS A 36 6.36 5.60 1.58
CA HIS A 36 5.16 5.98 2.31
C HIS A 36 3.92 6.00 1.42
N ALA A 37 4.04 6.48 0.18
CA ALA A 37 2.95 6.42 -0.80
C ALA A 37 2.53 4.98 -1.12
N LYS A 38 3.49 4.06 -1.28
CA LYS A 38 3.22 2.63 -1.50
C LYS A 38 2.46 2.00 -0.32
N VAL A 39 2.93 2.25 0.91
CA VAL A 39 2.27 1.74 2.12
C VAL A 39 0.85 2.30 2.25
N LYS A 40 0.64 3.58 1.97
CA LYS A 40 -0.68 4.20 2.00
C LYS A 40 -1.64 3.58 0.97
N ASN A 41 -1.15 3.25 -0.22
CA ASN A 41 -1.97 2.58 -1.24
C ASN A 41 -2.39 1.17 -0.78
N THR A 42 -1.45 0.38 -0.26
CA THR A 42 -1.74 -0.95 0.29
C THR A 42 -2.71 -0.90 1.48
N GLU A 43 -2.57 0.11 2.35
CA GLU A 43 -3.47 0.32 3.48
C GLU A 43 -4.87 0.71 3.02
N SER A 44 -4.97 1.57 1.99
CA SER A 44 -6.26 1.97 1.39
C SER A 44 -6.99 0.76 0.81
N VAL A 45 -6.32 -0.08 0.04
CA VAL A 45 -6.91 -1.33 -0.51
C VAL A 45 -7.33 -2.25 0.64
N SER A 46 -6.50 -2.42 1.67
CA SER A 46 -6.85 -3.25 2.83
C SER A 46 -8.07 -2.73 3.59
N LYS A 47 -8.18 -1.42 3.78
CA LYS A 47 -9.35 -0.78 4.40
C LYS A 47 -10.60 -0.93 3.54
N ALA A 48 -10.48 -0.74 2.23
CA ALA A 48 -11.56 -0.91 1.29
C ALA A 48 -12.10 -2.34 1.34
N LEU A 49 -11.22 -3.35 1.40
CA LEU A 49 -11.59 -4.77 1.51
C LEU A 49 -12.29 -5.15 2.83
N GLN A 50 -12.10 -4.37 3.90
CA GLN A 50 -12.77 -4.58 5.19
C GLN A 50 -14.15 -3.92 5.25
N ALA A 51 -14.57 -3.20 4.20
CA ALA A 51 -15.91 -2.64 4.14
C ALA A 51 -16.96 -3.76 3.95
N GLU A 52 -18.17 -3.51 4.47
CA GLU A 52 -19.25 -4.52 4.54
C GLU A 52 -19.87 -4.80 3.15
N ASP A 53 -19.64 -3.91 2.18
CA ASP A 53 -20.27 -3.87 0.85
C ASP A 53 -19.33 -4.24 -0.32
N VAL A 54 -18.20 -4.90 -0.03
CA VAL A 54 -17.20 -5.23 -1.07
C VAL A 54 -17.60 -6.46 -1.85
N SER A 55 -17.86 -6.31 -3.15
CA SER A 55 -18.01 -7.47 -4.02
C SER A 55 -16.65 -8.13 -4.30
N LEU A 56 -16.65 -9.45 -4.54
CA LEU A 56 -15.44 -10.16 -4.94
C LEU A 56 -14.83 -9.60 -6.24
N LEU A 57 -15.67 -9.02 -7.11
CA LEU A 57 -15.21 -8.38 -8.35
C LEU A 57 -14.47 -7.06 -8.05
N ASP A 58 -14.97 -6.26 -7.12
CA ASP A 58 -14.33 -5.01 -6.70
C ASP A 58 -12.99 -5.28 -6.01
N ALA A 59 -12.96 -6.29 -5.13
CA ALA A 59 -11.73 -6.76 -4.50
C ALA A 59 -10.68 -7.19 -5.54
N ARG A 60 -11.11 -7.92 -6.59
CA ARG A 60 -10.23 -8.32 -7.70
C ARG A 60 -9.64 -7.11 -8.41
N VAL A 61 -10.46 -6.13 -8.78
CA VAL A 61 -10.02 -4.92 -9.47
C VAL A 61 -9.00 -4.16 -8.63
N TRP A 62 -9.26 -3.96 -7.34
CA TRP A 62 -8.30 -3.28 -6.44
C TRP A 62 -6.98 -4.03 -6.31
N PHE A 63 -6.99 -5.36 -6.27
CA PHE A 63 -5.76 -6.15 -6.27
C PHE A 63 -5.01 -6.08 -7.60
N GLU A 64 -5.71 -6.07 -8.74
CA GLU A 64 -5.09 -5.89 -10.06
C GLU A 64 -4.45 -4.52 -10.20
N GLU A 65 -5.15 -3.45 -9.79
CA GLU A 65 -4.61 -2.09 -9.76
C GLU A 65 -3.38 -1.98 -8.84
N LEU A 66 -3.42 -2.65 -7.67
CA LEU A 66 -2.30 -2.69 -6.74
C LEU A 66 -1.10 -3.43 -7.33
N ILE A 67 -1.33 -4.52 -8.07
CA ILE A 67 -0.30 -5.27 -8.78
C ILE A 67 0.30 -4.44 -9.93
N THR A 68 -0.52 -3.69 -10.67
CA THR A 68 -0.04 -2.76 -11.71
C THR A 68 0.85 -1.66 -11.12
N ALA A 69 0.47 -1.11 -9.96
CA ALA A 69 1.25 -0.11 -9.25
C ALA A 69 2.53 -0.69 -8.60
N GLN A 70 2.50 -1.96 -8.19
CA GLN A 70 3.61 -2.65 -7.55
C GLN A 70 3.70 -4.12 -8.01
N PRO A 71 4.49 -4.42 -9.05
CA PRO A 71 4.60 -5.77 -9.60
C PRO A 71 5.11 -6.82 -8.60
N THR A 72 5.94 -6.39 -7.63
CA THR A 72 6.45 -7.28 -6.57
C THR A 72 5.35 -7.77 -5.62
N PHE A 73 4.15 -7.19 -5.66
CA PHE A 73 3.03 -7.62 -4.83
C PHE A 73 2.47 -8.98 -5.26
N VAL A 74 2.70 -9.39 -6.52
CA VAL A 74 2.29 -10.70 -7.04
C VAL A 74 2.89 -11.85 -6.22
N ASP A 75 4.14 -11.71 -5.79
CA ASP A 75 4.85 -12.74 -5.02
C ASP A 75 4.20 -12.95 -3.64
N TYR A 76 3.64 -11.89 -3.06
CA TYR A 76 2.93 -11.94 -1.77
C TYR A 76 1.48 -12.44 -1.91
N ILE A 77 0.88 -12.31 -3.11
CA ILE A 77 -0.49 -12.74 -3.43
C ILE A 77 -0.53 -14.19 -3.97
N GLY A 78 0.61 -14.83 -4.23
CA GLY A 78 0.73 -16.07 -5.05
C GLY A 78 -0.25 -17.22 -4.77
N HIS A 79 -0.86 -17.30 -3.59
CA HIS A 79 -1.91 -18.28 -3.26
C HIS A 79 -3.36 -17.82 -3.58
N VAL A 80 -3.64 -16.52 -3.58
CA VAL A 80 -4.99 -15.96 -3.83
C VAL A 80 -5.30 -15.90 -5.34
N ARG A 81 -4.28 -15.85 -6.21
CA ARG A 81 -4.44 -15.89 -7.67
C ARG A 81 -5.20 -17.14 -8.15
N ILE A 82 -4.97 -18.28 -7.50
CA ILE A 82 -5.62 -19.56 -7.84
C ILE A 82 -7.12 -19.52 -7.53
N LEU A 83 -7.52 -18.79 -6.48
CA LEU A 83 -8.93 -18.58 -6.12
C LEU A 83 -9.64 -17.67 -7.13
N PHE A 84 -8.97 -16.62 -7.63
CA PHE A 84 -9.55 -15.68 -8.62
C PHE A 84 -9.53 -16.20 -10.06
N THR A 85 -8.64 -17.15 -10.40
CA THR A 85 -8.47 -17.68 -11.77
C THR A 85 -9.32 -18.93 -12.03
N ALA A 86 -9.95 -19.52 -11.00
CA ALA A 86 -10.86 -20.63 -11.15
C ALA A 86 -12.32 -20.12 -11.26
N PRO A 87 -12.92 -20.01 -12.47
CA PRO A 87 -14.32 -19.61 -12.61
C PRO A 87 -15.33 -20.64 -12.06
N ALA A 88 -14.87 -21.77 -11.49
CA ALA A 88 -15.71 -22.93 -11.19
C ALA A 88 -15.81 -23.35 -9.71
N LEU A 89 -15.17 -22.65 -8.76
CA LEU A 89 -15.17 -23.08 -7.35
C LEU A 89 -15.97 -22.19 -6.38
N SER A 90 -16.69 -21.18 -6.87
CA SER A 90 -17.49 -20.28 -6.01
C SER A 90 -18.87 -20.84 -5.60
N ARG A 91 -19.08 -22.17 -5.63
CA ARG A 91 -20.39 -22.74 -5.27
C ARG A 91 -20.40 -23.86 -4.23
N THR A 92 -19.26 -24.27 -3.67
CA THR A 92 -19.29 -25.48 -2.82
C THR A 92 -18.28 -25.51 -1.69
N VAL A 93 -17.82 -24.39 -1.15
CA VAL A 93 -17.00 -24.44 0.08
C VAL A 93 -17.27 -23.25 0.99
N PHE A 94 -18.52 -23.05 1.43
CA PHE A 94 -18.81 -22.29 2.65
C PHE A 94 -20.20 -22.68 3.20
N VAL A 95 -20.40 -23.98 3.38
CA VAL A 95 -21.35 -24.50 4.39
C VAL A 95 -20.63 -25.64 5.11
N SER A 96 -19.98 -25.30 6.22
CA SER A 96 -20.03 -26.03 7.49
C SER A 96 -19.31 -25.24 8.57
#